data_AF-A0A1E5TMY1-F1
#
_entry.id   AF-A0A1E5TMY1-F1
#
_cell.length_a   1.000
_cell.length_b   1.000
_cell.length_c   1.000
_cell.angle_alpha   90.00
_cell.angle_beta   90.00
_cell.angle_gamma   90.00
#
_symmetry.space_group_name_H-M   'P 1'
#
loop_
_entity.id
_entity.type
_entity.pdbx_description
1 polymer ?
#
loop_
_entity_poly.entity_id
_entity_poly.type
_entity_poly.pdbx_seq_one_letter_code
_entity_poly.pdbx_strand_id
1 'polypeptide(L)'
;MTLKAHHPEFSLYAAMKVFTAQAIPGTLTLLNDKICFKASGVLKGTEIKDTFHFKDIKNIKFGFSFSPFRIVIIDNDGESWIFDQVNRKDAKQFIEIYNSVNKN
;
A
#
# COMPACT_ATOMS: atom_id res chain seq x y z
N MET A 1 11.34 -27.93 -0.70
CA MET A 1 11.27 -26.48 -0.43
C MET A 1 9.80 -26.08 -0.44
N THR A 2 9.21 -25.91 0.74
CA THR A 2 7.81 -25.52 0.89
C THR A 2 7.71 -24.01 0.69
N LEU A 3 7.21 -23.60 -0.47
CA LEU A 3 6.71 -22.24 -0.69
C LEU A 3 5.58 -22.03 0.34
N LYS A 4 5.86 -21.35 1.45
CA LYS A 4 4.80 -20.81 2.29
C LYS A 4 4.05 -19.83 1.38
N ALA A 5 2.89 -20.25 0.88
CA ALA A 5 1.99 -19.35 0.18
C ALA A 5 1.67 -18.22 1.16
N HIS A 6 2.23 -17.04 0.93
CA HIS A 6 1.80 -15.83 1.61
C HIS A 6 0.35 -15.63 1.17
N HIS A 7 -0.59 -15.97 2.04
CA HIS A 7 -2.00 -15.83 1.73
C HIS A 7 -2.30 -14.33 1.76
N PRO A 8 -2.78 -13.73 0.65
CA PRO A 8 -3.13 -12.32 0.67
C PRO A 8 -4.31 -12.12 1.62
N GLU A 9 -4.12 -11.28 2.62
CA GLU A 9 -5.17 -11.00 3.60
C GLU A 9 -6.17 -9.99 3.04
N PHE A 10 -5.70 -9.04 2.23
CA PHE A 10 -6.57 -8.05 1.59
C PHE A 10 -5.88 -7.39 0.39
N SER A 11 -6.65 -6.94 -0.59
CA SER A 11 -6.12 -6.17 -1.73
C SER A 11 -7.11 -5.09 -2.15
N LEU A 12 -6.59 -3.94 -2.55
CA LEU A 12 -7.39 -2.82 -3.03
C LEU A 12 -6.74 -2.13 -4.23
N TYR A 13 -7.55 -1.39 -4.98
CA TYR A 13 -7.04 -0.49 -6.00
C TYR A 13 -6.48 0.79 -5.37
N ALA A 14 -5.31 1.21 -5.85
CA ALA A 14 -4.63 2.42 -5.39
C ALA A 14 -3.76 3.01 -6.51
N ALA A 15 -3.60 4.33 -6.52
CA ALA A 15 -2.69 5.01 -7.43
C ALA A 15 -1.50 5.60 -6.64
N MET A 16 -0.30 5.06 -6.84
CA MET A 16 0.92 5.57 -6.20
C MET A 16 1.27 6.94 -6.79
N LYS A 17 1.36 7.97 -5.95
CA LYS A 17 1.78 9.30 -6.35
C LYS A 17 3.31 9.38 -6.39
N VAL A 18 3.87 9.62 -7.57
CA VAL A 18 5.33 9.71 -7.78
C VAL A 18 5.78 11.16 -7.89
N PHE A 19 5.01 11.99 -8.60
CA PHE A 19 5.22 13.43 -8.72
C PHE A 19 3.88 14.17 -8.59
N THR A 20 3.92 15.50 -8.44
CA THR A 20 2.72 16.32 -8.18
C THR A 20 1.59 16.13 -9.19
N ALA A 21 1.91 15.76 -10.45
CA ALA A 21 0.94 15.56 -11.53
C ALA A 21 0.82 14.11 -12.04
N GLN A 22 1.60 13.15 -11.51
CA GLN A 22 1.63 11.78 -12.02
C GLN A 22 1.38 10.76 -10.92
N ALA A 23 0.37 9.92 -11.15
CA ALA A 23 0.03 8.80 -10.30
C ALA A 23 0.04 7.51 -11.14
N ILE A 24 0.66 6.46 -10.59
CA ILE A 24 0.75 5.14 -11.21
C ILE A 24 -0.38 4.28 -10.64
N PRO A 25 -1.39 3.89 -11.45
CA PRO A 25 -2.47 3.03 -10.97
C PRO A 25 -1.95 1.62 -10.71
N GLY A 26 -2.52 0.94 -9.72
CA GLY A 26 -2.10 -0.40 -9.37
C GLY A 26 -2.97 -1.05 -8.29
N THR A 27 -2.47 -2.16 -7.77
CA THR A 27 -3.07 -2.90 -6.67
C THR A 27 -2.13 -2.83 -5.48
N LEU A 28 -2.68 -2.44 -4.32
CA LEU A 28 -2.01 -2.53 -3.04
C LEU A 28 -2.53 -3.78 -2.31
N THR A 29 -1.63 -4.71 -2.02
CA THR A 29 -1.93 -6.00 -1.39
C THR A 29 -1.28 -6.05 -0.02
N LEU A 30 -2.09 -6.36 0.99
CA LEU A 30 -1.64 -6.62 2.34
C LEU A 30 -1.39 -8.12 2.52
N LEU A 31 -0.18 -8.45 2.93
CA LEU A 31 0.26 -9.79 3.32
C LEU A 31 0.60 -9.79 4.81
N ASN A 32 0.92 -10.96 5.36
CA ASN A 32 1.11 -11.14 6.81
C ASN A 32 2.34 -10.39 7.38
N ASP A 33 3.31 -10.03 6.55
CA ASP A 33 4.59 -9.43 6.97
C ASP A 33 4.96 -8.14 6.20
N LYS A 34 4.17 -7.81 5.18
CA LYS A 34 4.47 -6.73 4.24
C LYS A 34 3.26 -6.25 3.47
N ILE A 35 3.37 -5.05 2.91
CA ILE A 35 2.48 -4.53 1.87
C ILE A 35 3.23 -4.60 0.54
N CYS A 36 2.55 -5.04 -0.52
CA CYS A 36 3.07 -5.03 -1.87
C CYS A 36 2.22 -4.11 -2.76
N PHE A 37 2.86 -3.25 -3.52
CA PHE A 37 2.25 -2.49 -4.59
C PHE A 37 2.65 -3.09 -5.94
N LYS A 38 1.68 -3.25 -6.83
CA LYS A 38 1.90 -3.71 -8.19
C LYS A 38 1.24 -2.75 -9.16
N ALA A 39 2.03 -2.12 -10.01
CA ALA A 39 1.51 -1.21 -11.02
C ALA A 39 0.73 -1.97 -12.09
N SER A 40 -0.20 -1.25 -12.70
CA SER A 40 -1.02 -1.71 -13.82
C SER A 40 -0.51 -1.12 -15.13
N GLY A 41 -0.81 -1.80 -16.24
CA GLY A 41 -0.46 -1.32 -17.59
C GLY A 41 1.04 -1.38 -17.88
N VAL A 42 1.54 -0.36 -18.58
CA VAL A 42 2.91 -0.34 -19.14
C VAL A 42 4.01 -0.22 -18.09
N LEU A 43 3.67 0.21 -16.87
CA LEU A 43 4.63 0.40 -15.77
C LEU A 43 4.68 -0.80 -14.81
N LYS A 44 3.94 -1.87 -15.11
CA LYS A 44 3.96 -3.11 -14.33
C LYS A 44 5.35 -3.73 -14.35
N GLY A 45 5.93 -3.96 -13.17
CA GLY A 45 7.28 -4.52 -13.02
C GLY A 45 8.40 -3.50 -13.11
N THR A 46 8.08 -2.20 -13.23
CA THR A 46 9.05 -1.10 -13.23
C THR A 46 8.75 -0.10 -12.11
N GLU A 47 8.17 -0.57 -11.02
CA GLU A 47 7.79 0.25 -9.87
C GLU A 47 9.04 0.79 -9.16
N ILE A 48 9.03 2.07 -8.80
CA ILE A 48 10.12 2.70 -8.04
C ILE A 48 10.23 2.10 -6.63
N LYS A 49 9.08 1.67 -6.09
CA LYS A 49 8.95 0.93 -4.84
C LYS A 49 7.72 0.05 -4.94
N ASP A 50 7.88 -1.24 -4.64
CA ASP A 50 6.82 -2.23 -4.73
C ASP A 50 6.57 -2.98 -3.42
N THR A 51 7.48 -2.90 -2.44
CA THR A 51 7.44 -3.73 -1.23
C THR A 51 7.76 -2.90 0.01
N PHE A 52 6.88 -2.99 1.00
CA PHE A 52 6.97 -2.31 2.30
C PHE A 52 6.88 -3.37 3.41
N HIS A 53 8.01 -3.75 4.00
CA HIS A 53 8.01 -4.70 5.11
C HIS A 53 7.53 -4.01 6.39
N PHE A 54 6.70 -4.68 7.19
CA PHE A 54 6.13 -4.07 8.40
C PHE A 54 7.19 -3.55 9.37
N LYS A 55 8.31 -4.28 9.51
CA LYS A 55 9.47 -3.86 10.33
C LYS A 55 10.07 -2.51 9.91
N ASP A 56 9.89 -2.13 8.64
CA ASP A 56 10.45 -0.92 8.05
C ASP A 56 9.42 0.22 8.00
N ILE A 57 8.14 -0.09 8.28
CA ILE A 57 7.04 0.89 8.32
C ILE A 57 6.97 1.51 9.71
N LYS A 58 7.21 2.82 9.78
CA LYS A 58 7.02 3.62 10.99
C LYS A 58 5.55 3.83 11.31
N ASN A 59 4.75 4.13 10.28
CA ASN A 59 3.33 4.43 10.44
C ASN A 59 2.58 4.27 9.12
N ILE A 60 1.29 3.93 9.20
CA ILE A 60 0.37 3.96 8.07
C ILE A 60 -0.83 4.86 8.42
N LYS A 61 -1.23 5.72 7.48
CA LYS A 61 -2.32 6.68 7.69
C LYS A 61 -3.36 6.59 6.60
N PHE A 62 -4.63 6.72 6.98
CA PHE A 62 -5.73 6.97 6.06
C PHE A 62 -6.15 8.44 6.16
N GLY A 63 -6.45 9.06 5.02
CA GLY A 63 -6.85 10.46 4.97
C GLY A 63 -7.69 10.83 3.76
N PHE A 64 -8.20 12.07 3.78
CA PHE A 64 -8.92 12.65 2.65
C PHE A 64 -7.95 13.08 1.54
N SER A 65 -8.39 12.94 0.28
CA SER A 65 -7.65 13.36 -0.90
C SER A 65 -8.62 14.01 -1.89
N PHE A 66 -8.13 14.92 -2.75
CA PHE A 66 -8.93 15.44 -3.87
C PHE A 66 -9.26 14.34 -4.91
N SER A 67 -8.65 13.16 -4.81
CA SER A 67 -9.00 11.97 -5.59
C SER A 67 -9.13 10.74 -4.68
N PRO A 68 -10.35 10.29 -4.39
CA PRO A 68 -11.20 10.67 -3.25
C PRO A 68 -10.65 10.38 -1.85
N PHE A 69 -9.85 9.34 -1.66
CA PHE A 69 -9.21 9.03 -0.37
C PHE A 69 -7.79 8.51 -0.59
N ARG A 70 -6.99 8.55 0.47
CA ARG A 70 -5.60 8.11 0.42
C ARG A 70 -5.16 7.22 1.57
N ILE A 71 -4.17 6.42 1.25
CA ILE A 71 -3.31 5.71 2.20
C ILE A 71 -1.90 6.32 2.09
N VAL A 72 -1.25 6.54 3.23
CA VAL A 72 0.14 6.98 3.28
C VAL A 72 0.92 5.99 4.13
N ILE A 73 1.95 5.37 3.54
CA ILE A 73 2.91 4.52 4.23
C ILE A 73 4.14 5.39 4.52
N ILE A 74 4.58 5.42 5.77
CA ILE A 74 5.75 6.18 6.20
C ILE A 74 6.80 5.19 6.66
N ASP A 75 7.96 5.18 6.01
CA ASP A 75 9.08 4.33 6.36
C ASP A 75 9.84 4.87 7.59
N ASN A 76 10.68 4.05 8.22
CA ASN A 76 11.44 4.40 9.43
C ASN A 76 12.41 5.58 9.23
N ASP A 77 12.88 5.80 8.01
CA ASP A 77 13.69 6.95 7.61
C ASP A 77 12.88 8.24 7.41
N GLY A 78 11.55 8.16 7.44
CA GLY A 78 10.64 9.28 7.25
C GLY A 78 10.15 9.48 5.82
N GLU A 79 10.58 8.66 4.85
CA GLU A 79 10.04 8.69 3.49
C GLU A 79 8.54 8.37 3.50
N SER A 80 7.77 9.09 2.67
CA SER A 80 6.31 8.97 2.62
C SER A 80 5.82 8.51 1.24
N TRP A 81 5.20 7.34 1.21
CA TRP A 81 4.63 6.73 0.01
C TRP A 81 3.12 6.94 0.00
N ILE A 82 2.65 7.74 -0.96
CA ILE A 82 1.26 8.19 -1.03
C ILE A 82 0.52 7.39 -2.08
N PHE A 83 -0.63 6.84 -1.69
CA PHE A 83 -1.55 6.11 -2.54
C PHE A 83 -2.89 6.83 -2.55
N ASP A 84 -3.22 7.51 -3.65
CA ASP A 84 -4.50 8.18 -3.88
C ASP A 84 -5.49 7.25 -4.60
N GLN A 85 -6.69 7.76 -4.91
CA GLN A 85 -7.76 7.05 -5.63
C GLN A 85 -8.26 5.78 -4.95
N VAL A 86 -8.16 5.73 -3.62
CA VAL A 86 -8.58 4.55 -2.86
C VAL A 86 -10.08 4.66 -2.51
N ASN A 87 -10.81 3.55 -2.58
CA ASN A 87 -12.17 3.49 -2.06
C ASN A 87 -12.16 3.66 -0.52
N ARG A 88 -13.09 4.46 0.02
CA ARG A 88 -13.18 4.73 1.47
C ARG A 88 -13.31 3.46 2.31
N LYS A 89 -14.19 2.55 1.90
CA LYS A 89 -14.51 1.32 2.64
C LYS A 89 -13.29 0.41 2.66
N ASP A 90 -12.70 0.20 1.48
CA ASP A 90 -11.53 -0.65 1.32
C ASP A 90 -10.31 -0.09 2.06
N ALA A 91 -10.11 1.24 2.03
CA ALA A 91 -9.03 1.87 2.77
C ALA A 91 -9.15 1.68 4.28
N LYS A 92 -10.36 1.83 4.83
CA LYS A 92 -10.60 1.59 6.26
C LYS A 92 -10.32 0.14 6.64
N GLN A 93 -10.85 -0.80 5.85
CA GLN A 93 -10.65 -2.23 6.06
C GLN A 93 -9.17 -2.60 5.97
N PHE A 94 -8.43 -2.04 5.00
CA PHE A 94 -6.99 -2.25 4.85
C PHE A 94 -6.22 -1.82 6.10
N ILE A 95 -6.52 -0.64 6.66
CA ILE A 95 -5.86 -0.13 7.87
C ILE A 95 -6.23 -0.97 9.10
N GLU A 96 -7.49 -1.42 9.20
CA GLU A 96 -7.95 -2.28 10.29
C GLU A 96 -7.23 -3.64 10.29
N ILE A 97 -7.11 -4.27 9.12
CA ILE A 97 -6.38 -5.54 8.96
C ILE A 97 -4.89 -5.33 9.27
N TYR A 98 -4.25 -4.29 8.70
CA TYR A 98 -2.86 -3.94 9.01
C TYR A 98 -2.61 -3.83 10.52
N ASN A 99 -3.46 -3.07 11.22
CA ASN A 99 -3.33 -2.88 12.67
C ASN A 99 -3.56 -4.17 13.47
N SER A 100 -4.32 -5.12 12.92
CA SER A 100 -4.58 -6.41 13.57
C SER A 100 -3.39 -7.36 13.42
N VAL A 101 -2.72 -7.35 12.26
CA VAL A 101 -1.55 -8.20 11.99
C VAL A 101 -0.28 -7.65 12.64
N ASN A 102 -0.07 -6.32 12.60
CA ASN A 102 1.14 -5.67 13.10
C ASN A 102 1.16 -5.43 14.63
N LYS A 103 0.10 -5.82 15.35
CA LYS A 103 0.03 -5.71 16.83
C LYS A 103 0.53 -6.95 17.58
N ASN A 104 0.92 -8.00 16.86
CA ASN A 104 1.56 -9.20 17.41
C ASN A 104 3.06 -9.17 17.14
#